data_AF-A0A2M7SK69-F1
#
_entry.id   AF-A0A2M7SK69-F1
#
_cell.length_a   1.000
_cell.length_b   1.000
_cell.length_c   1.000
_cell.angle_alpha   90.00
_cell.angle_beta   90.00
_cell.angle_gamma   90.00
#
_symmetry.space_group_name_H-M   'P 1'
#
loop_
_entity.id
_entity.type
_entity.pdbx_description
1 polymer ?
#
loop_
_entity_poly.entity_id
_entity_poly.type
_entity_poly.pdbx_seq_one_letter_code
_entity_poly.pdbx_strand_id
1 'polypeptide(L)'
;MLTIPPETLTRFVALMEKRTVPSIQRNFYKKWLRYYLDFCAKYRLPNSSSKSLPQFLAKLREKKQTDEQIKQAGYGFTSKPLI
;
A
#
# COMPACT_ATOMS: atom_id res chain seq x y z
N MET A 1 -4.74 12.34 -9.45
CA MET A 1 -4.35 11.75 -8.16
C MET A 1 -5.57 11.68 -7.29
N LEU A 2 -5.90 10.51 -6.78
CA LEU A 2 -7.04 10.35 -5.86
C LEU A 2 -6.77 11.11 -4.54
N THR A 3 -7.70 11.99 -4.15
CA THR A 3 -7.67 12.63 -2.84
C THR A 3 -8.15 11.63 -1.81
N ILE A 4 -7.23 11.12 -0.99
CA ILE A 4 -7.58 10.19 0.08
C ILE A 4 -8.11 11.01 1.26
N PRO A 5 -9.30 10.68 1.80
CA PRO A 5 -9.78 11.30 3.03
C PRO A 5 -8.73 11.16 4.14
N PRO A 6 -8.41 12.25 4.87
CA PRO A 6 -7.37 12.23 5.90
C PRO A 6 -7.67 11.21 7.00
N GLU A 7 -8.95 10.95 7.30
CA GLU A 7 -9.41 9.90 8.19
C GLU A 7 -8.95 8.48 7.79
N THR A 8 -9.03 8.14 6.50
CA THR A 8 -8.57 6.85 5.97
C THR A 8 -7.06 6.72 6.11
N LEU A 9 -6.34 7.80 5.82
CA LEU A 9 -4.89 7.85 5.97
C LEU A 9 -4.48 7.70 7.44
N THR A 10 -5.15 8.40 8.35
CA THR A 10 -4.90 8.35 9.79
C THR A 10 -5.16 6.95 10.34
N ARG A 11 -6.27 6.31 9.97
CA ARG A 11 -6.57 4.94 10.37
C ARG A 11 -5.49 3.96 9.89
N PHE A 12 -5.06 4.10 8.64
CA PHE A 12 -4.00 3.26 8.09
C PHE A 12 -2.65 3.46 8.80
N VAL A 13 -2.28 4.71 9.09
CA VAL A 13 -1.06 5.04 9.83
C VAL A 13 -1.12 4.53 11.27
N ALA A 14 -2.26 4.63 11.94
CA ALA A 14 -2.47 4.08 13.28
C ALA A 14 -2.33 2.55 13.29
N LEU A 15 -2.77 1.84 12.24
CA LEU A 15 -2.53 0.41 12.09
C LEU A 15 -1.03 0.10 11.94
N MET A 16 -0.28 0.92 11.20
CA MET A 16 1.17 0.77 11.07
C MET A 16 1.90 1.05 12.39
N GLU A 17 1.42 2.02 13.17
CA GLU A 17 1.94 2.29 14.51
C GLU A 17 1.76 1.09 15.45
N LYS A 18 0.58 0.47 15.45
CA LYS A 18 0.32 -0.77 16.21
C LYS A 18 1.23 -1.93 15.78
N ARG A 19 1.72 -1.91 14.54
CA ARG A 19 2.70 -2.87 14.00
C ARG A 19 4.15 -2.45 14.25
N THR A 20 4.40 -1.49 15.15
CA THR A 20 5.73 -0.97 15.49
C THR A 20 6.52 -0.42 14.30
N VAL A 21 5.84 0.04 13.25
CA VAL A 21 6.50 0.63 12.08
C VAL A 21 7.06 2.02 12.46
N PRO A 22 8.37 2.27 12.25
CA PRO A 22 8.99 3.56 12.53
C PRO A 22 8.36 4.70 11.74
N SER A 23 8.27 5.88 12.34
CA SER A 23 7.65 7.09 11.75
C SER A 23 8.20 7.43 10.35
N ILE A 24 9.50 7.28 10.15
CA ILE A 24 10.20 7.48 8.87
C ILE A 24 9.61 6.55 7.80
N GLN A 25 9.35 5.29 8.14
CA GLN A 25 8.77 4.32 7.22
C GLN A 25 7.29 4.61 6.91
N ARG A 26 6.54 5.19 7.85
CA ARG A 26 5.11 5.54 7.69
C ARG A 26 4.86 6.46 6.49
N ASN A 27 5.77 7.38 6.19
CA ASN A 27 5.63 8.27 5.04
C ASN A 27 5.60 7.50 3.71
N PHE A 28 6.38 6.43 3.61
CA PHE A 28 6.34 5.57 2.44
C PHE A 28 5.06 4.74 2.37
N TYR A 29 4.56 4.24 3.50
CA TYR A 29 3.27 3.53 3.53
C TYR A 29 2.09 4.43 3.11
N LYS A 30 2.10 5.71 3.50
CA LYS A 30 1.15 6.72 3.00
C LYS A 30 1.21 6.87 1.47
N LYS A 31 2.42 6.89 0.91
CA LYS A 31 2.65 6.94 -0.55
C LYS A 31 2.09 5.69 -1.23
N TRP A 32 2.37 4.49 -0.70
CA TRP A 32 1.87 3.24 -1.25
C TRP A 32 0.35 3.13 -1.19
N LEU A 33 -0.29 3.57 -0.09
CA LEU A 33 -1.74 3.65 0.02
C LEU A 33 -2.36 4.50 -1.09
N ARG A 34 -1.77 5.66 -1.37
CA ARG A 34 -2.23 6.54 -2.46
C ARG A 34 -2.13 5.87 -3.82
N TYR A 35 -0.99 5.24 -4.10
CA TYR A 35 -0.79 4.55 -5.38
C TYR A 35 -1.69 3.33 -5.54
N TYR A 36 -1.94 2.60 -4.46
CA TYR A 36 -2.84 1.46 -4.46
C TYR A 36 -4.29 1.88 -4.75
N LEU A 37 -4.77 2.96 -4.13
CA LEU A 37 -6.12 3.47 -4.37
C LEU A 37 -6.26 4.07 -5.78
N ASP A 38 -5.26 4.79 -6.25
CA ASP A 38 -5.22 5.31 -7.63
C ASP A 38 -5.21 4.15 -8.65
N PHE A 39 -4.45 3.08 -8.38
CA PHE A 39 -4.47 1.84 -9.16
C PHE A 39 -5.85 1.17 -9.15
N CYS A 40 -6.46 0.98 -7.99
CA CYS A 40 -7.79 0.38 -7.88
C CYS A 40 -8.83 1.18 -8.65
N ALA A 41 -8.80 2.52 -8.55
CA ALA A 41 -9.71 3.38 -9.29
C ALA A 41 -9.45 3.32 -10.81
N LYS A 42 -8.19 3.35 -11.23
CA LYS A 42 -7.80 3.29 -12.64
C LYS A 42 -8.25 2.00 -13.32
N TYR A 43 -8.12 0.87 -12.64
CA TYR A 43 -8.45 -0.45 -13.17
C TYR A 43 -9.84 -0.96 -12.74
N ARG A 44 -10.64 -0.10 -12.07
CA ARG A 44 -11.96 -0.44 -11.49
C ARG A 44 -11.94 -1.73 -10.66
N LEU A 45 -10.85 -1.95 -9.94
CA LEU A 45 -10.66 -3.11 -9.08
C LEU A 45 -11.23 -2.82 -7.68
N PRO A 46 -11.92 -3.77 -7.05
CA PRO A 46 -12.33 -3.60 -5.67
C PRO A 46 -11.09 -3.54 -4.78
N ASN A 47 -10.92 -2.45 -4.01
CA ASN A 47 -9.77 -2.26 -3.13
C ASN A 47 -9.64 -3.33 -2.03
N SER A 48 -10.72 -4.06 -1.76
CA SER A 48 -10.82 -5.15 -0.77
C SER A 48 -10.73 -6.53 -1.40
N SER A 49 -10.55 -6.63 -2.72
CA SER A 49 -10.41 -7.92 -3.39
C SER A 49 -9.02 -8.50 -3.16
N SER A 50 -8.97 -9.80 -2.86
CA SER A 50 -7.73 -10.58 -2.74
C SER A 50 -6.88 -10.56 -4.02
N LYS A 51 -7.46 -10.19 -5.17
CA LYS A 51 -6.77 -10.09 -6.46
C LYS A 51 -6.15 -8.71 -6.72
N SER A 52 -6.55 -7.67 -6.00
CA SER A 52 -6.10 -6.30 -6.27
C SER A 52 -4.66 -6.07 -5.80
N LEU A 53 -4.28 -6.62 -4.65
CA LEU A 53 -2.92 -6.49 -4.13
C LEU A 53 -1.86 -7.22 -5.01
N PRO A 54 -2.03 -8.49 -5.41
CA PRO A 54 -1.09 -9.14 -6.32
C PRO A 54 -0.94 -8.40 -7.66
N GLN A 55 -2.04 -7.89 -8.24
CA GLN A 55 -2.00 -7.11 -9.47
C GLN A 55 -1.27 -5.78 -9.29
N PHE A 56 -1.46 -5.11 -8.16
CA PHE A 56 -0.71 -3.91 -7.82
C PHE A 56 0.79 -4.18 -7.71
N LEU A 57 1.19 -5.24 -6.99
CA LEU A 57 2.61 -5.63 -6.85
C LEU A 57 3.24 -6.01 -8.19
N ALA A 58 2.50 -6.73 -9.05
CA ALA A 58 2.94 -7.01 -10.42
C ALA A 58 3.14 -5.71 -11.22
N LYS A 59 2.24 -4.72 -11.06
CA LYS A 59 2.37 -3.41 -11.69
C LYS A 59 3.59 -2.63 -11.21
N LEU A 60 3.96 -2.74 -9.93
CA LEU A 60 5.18 -2.13 -9.40
C LEU A 60 6.44 -2.77 -10.01
N ARG A 61 6.44 -4.10 -10.20
CA ARG A 61 7.52 -4.82 -10.90
C ARG A 61 7.67 -4.35 -12.35
N GLU A 62 6.56 -4.25 -13.09
CA GLU A 62 6.57 -3.71 -14.46
C GLU A 62 7.12 -2.28 -14.53
N LYS A 63 6.84 -1.47 -13.50
CA LYS A 63 7.35 -0.10 -13.37
C LYS A 63 8.80 0.00 -12.90
N LYS A 64 9.53 -1.12 -12.81
CA LYS A 64 10.93 -1.19 -12.36
C LYS A 64 11.15 -0.65 -10.93
N GLN A 65 10.13 -0.76 -10.06
CA GLN A 65 10.36 -0.52 -8.62
C GLN A 65 11.30 -1.60 -8.07
N THR A 66 12.12 -1.25 -7.09
CA THR A 66 13.04 -2.22 -6.47
C THR A 66 12.29 -3.28 -5.69
N ASP A 67 12.90 -4.46 -5.51
CA ASP A 67 12.31 -5.53 -4.74
C ASP A 67 11.98 -5.10 -3.30
N GLU A 68 12.83 -4.27 -2.69
CA GLU A 68 12.58 -3.64 -1.39
C GLU A 68 11.31 -2.78 -1.41
N GLN A 69 11.12 -1.95 -2.44
CA GLN A 69 9.93 -1.11 -2.58
C GLN A 69 8.66 -1.94 -2.76
N ILE A 70 8.74 -3.04 -3.52
CA ILE A 70 7.61 -3.97 -3.73
C ILE A 70 7.28 -4.70 -2.44
N LYS A 71 8.28 -5.22 -1.71
CA LYS A 71 8.12 -5.86 -0.40
C LYS A 71 7.50 -4.90 0.60
N GLN A 72 7.99 -3.66 0.63
CA GLN A 72 7.49 -2.63 1.52
C GLN A 72 6.05 -2.23 1.17
N ALA A 73 5.70 -2.13 -0.12
CA ALA A 73 4.32 -1.94 -0.53
C ALA A 73 3.44 -3.09 -0.04
N GLY A 74 3.87 -4.34 -0.22
CA GLY A 74 3.16 -5.54 0.23
C GLY A 74 2.93 -5.56 1.74
N TYR A 75 3.95 -5.26 2.54
CA TYR A 75 3.87 -5.26 4.01
C TYR A 75 2.77 -4.35 4.57
N GLY A 76 2.51 -3.22 3.89
CA GLY A 76 1.45 -2.29 4.29
C GLY A 76 0.04 -2.87 4.17
N PHE A 77 -0.15 -3.89 3.32
CA PHE A 77 -1.47 -4.46 3.01
C PHE A 77 -1.62 -5.92 3.48
N THR A 78 -0.52 -6.64 3.74
CA THR A 78 -0.60 -8.01 4.29
C THR A 78 -0.77 -7.98 5.81
N SER A 79 -1.54 -8.93 6.35
CA SER A 79 -1.65 -9.14 7.81
C SER A 79 -0.52 -10.00 8.38
N LYS A 80 0.30 -10.61 7.52
CA LYS A 80 1.45 -11.44 7.88
C LYS A 80 2.73 -10.79 7.35
N PRO A 81 3.79 -10.69 8.17
CA PRO A 81 5.12 -10.36 7.66
C PRO A 81 5.53 -11.42 6.63
N LEU A 82 6.05 -10.99 5.47
CA LEU A 82 6.75 -11.89 4.57
C LEU A 82 8.08 -12.22 5.25
N ILE A 83 8.11 -13.37 5.94
CA ILE A 83 9.32 -14.01 6.47
C ILE A 83 9.74 -15.05 5.44
#